data_AF-A0A1I6JLH7-F1
#
_entry.id   AF-A0A1I6JLH7-F1
#
_cell.length_a   1.000
_cell.length_b   1.000
_cell.length_c   1.000
_cell.angle_alpha   90.00
_cell.angle_beta   90.00
_cell.angle_gamma   90.00
#
_symmetry.space_group_name_H-M   'P 1'
#
loop_
_entity.id
_entity.type
_entity.pdbx_description
1 polymer ?
#
loop_
_entity_poly.entity_id
_entity_poly.type
_entity_poly.pdbx_seq_one_letter_code
_entity_poly.pdbx_strand_id
1 'polypeptide(L)'
;MDVLPLPPKIDARREARSLFWRGWGVTEIAAELPLRAIMGEDGKAVPRATIESWKQREAWENAPMIRRLEDSLEVRYQALLAKDKLTGADLTLLDALGRQVATLAKIRRYEAPGGHEGDLNEKVANRNAAPKKKAKPNHFTADQVAELRRIFESELFGYQEDWLASSSLRTRMILKSRQIGATWYFAREALIDALETGRNQIFLSASKAQAHIFRGYIVQFAKRVGVDLKGDPIILTSELIPEDEPAAELHFLGTNARTAQGYHGNFYFDEFFWVYGFEELNKVASGMAMHKKWRRTYFSTPSTIRHQAHPYWTGERRNRRVKKADRIEIDVSHEALKAGRLCEDGVWRQIVTIEDAEAAGCDLFNLDELRIEYAPDEFANLLLCQFVDDSLSAFKFNELVAAGCDSLVEWADFNPDAKRPFGNREVWAGYDPQESEDGDNAGFIIAAPPTKPGGTFRLLEKHSLRGLDFEQQALFIRTILARYNCTYLGVDATGIGAAVFQLLGKADSNGNVAVRGLTKIEYSLETKATMVMKAQNLLRRGRVQWDAGWLDVVSSFLSIKKALTGSGRAITFKAGRSEADGHADLAWAAMHIFANEPLDGQARQQTSMEIFE
;
A
#
# COMPACT_ATOMS: atom_id res chain seq x y z
N MET A 1 -82.92 47.78 -30.37
CA MET A 1 -81.56 48.07 -30.82
C MET A 1 -80.75 48.32 -29.56
N ASP A 2 -80.17 47.26 -29.00
CA ASP A 2 -79.24 47.37 -27.89
C ASP A 2 -77.83 47.44 -28.45
N VAL A 3 -77.19 48.56 -28.12
CA VAL A 3 -75.85 48.95 -28.55
C VAL A 3 -74.86 48.08 -27.78
N LEU A 4 -74.20 47.16 -28.49
CA LEU A 4 -73.07 46.40 -27.94
C LEU A 4 -71.97 47.39 -27.49
N PRO A 5 -71.38 47.21 -26.29
CA PRO A 5 -70.24 48.02 -25.88
C PRO A 5 -69.08 47.82 -26.85
N LEU A 6 -68.48 48.92 -27.30
CA LEU A 6 -67.32 48.94 -28.18
C LEU A 6 -66.20 48.05 -27.60
N PRO A 7 -65.48 47.26 -28.42
CA PRO A 7 -64.34 46.48 -27.95
C PRO A 7 -63.33 47.39 -27.25
N PRO A 8 -62.59 46.89 -26.24
CA PRO A 8 -61.59 47.69 -25.54
C PRO A 8 -60.63 48.30 -26.57
N LYS A 9 -60.37 49.63 -26.46
CA LYS A 9 -59.47 50.36 -27.36
C LYS A 9 -58.18 49.54 -27.54
N ILE A 10 -57.96 49.01 -28.74
CA ILE A 10 -56.76 48.24 -29.06
C ILE A 10 -55.57 49.21 -28.96
N ASP A 11 -54.61 48.90 -28.08
CA ASP A 11 -53.42 49.72 -27.89
C ASP A 11 -52.55 49.71 -29.16
N ALA A 12 -52.54 50.84 -29.87
CA ALA A 12 -51.80 51.01 -31.10
C ALA A 12 -50.28 50.77 -30.94
N ARG A 13 -49.72 51.06 -29.76
CA ARG A 13 -48.30 50.83 -29.45
C ARG A 13 -47.99 49.34 -29.33
N ARG A 14 -48.89 48.58 -28.69
CA ARG A 14 -48.75 47.12 -28.55
C ARG A 14 -48.93 46.41 -29.89
N GLU A 15 -49.95 46.77 -30.68
CA GLU A 15 -50.15 46.15 -32.00
C GLU A 15 -49.00 46.46 -32.95
N ALA A 16 -48.48 47.69 -32.95
CA ALA A 16 -47.31 48.07 -33.72
C ALA A 16 -46.08 47.19 -33.36
N ARG A 17 -45.86 46.93 -32.07
CA ARG A 17 -44.79 46.03 -31.61
C ARG A 17 -44.98 44.60 -32.10
N SER A 18 -46.21 44.09 -32.03
CA SER A 18 -46.56 42.76 -32.52
C SER A 18 -46.33 42.62 -34.03
N LEU A 19 -46.73 43.61 -34.82
CA LEU A 19 -46.46 43.65 -36.26
C LEU A 19 -44.96 43.66 -36.56
N PHE A 20 -44.19 44.47 -35.82
CA PHE A 20 -42.74 44.53 -35.96
C PHE A 20 -42.08 43.16 -35.72
N TRP A 21 -42.46 42.47 -34.65
CA TRP A 21 -41.91 41.13 -34.36
C TRP A 21 -42.35 40.03 -35.32
N ARG A 22 -43.45 40.25 -36.06
CA ARG A 22 -43.86 39.37 -37.16
C ARG A 22 -43.13 39.65 -38.47
N GLY A 23 -42.33 40.72 -38.55
CA GLY A 23 -41.47 41.03 -39.70
C GLY A 23 -41.81 42.31 -40.48
N TRP A 24 -42.80 43.11 -40.05
CA TRP A 24 -43.18 44.34 -40.73
C TRP A 24 -42.18 45.47 -40.42
N GLY A 25 -41.81 46.23 -41.45
CA GLY A 25 -41.04 47.46 -41.30
C GLY A 25 -41.87 48.60 -40.71
N VAL A 26 -41.25 49.56 -40.03
CA VAL A 26 -41.93 50.68 -39.34
C VAL A 26 -42.86 51.47 -40.27
N THR A 27 -42.47 51.65 -41.54
CA THR A 27 -43.30 52.30 -42.56
C THR A 27 -44.54 51.49 -42.91
N GLU A 28 -44.40 50.17 -43.03
CA GLU A 28 -45.51 49.26 -43.33
C GLU A 28 -46.49 49.20 -42.15
N ILE A 29 -45.97 49.21 -40.93
CA ILE A 29 -46.80 49.25 -39.71
C ILE A 29 -47.65 50.54 -39.67
N ALA A 30 -47.06 51.69 -39.99
CA ALA A 30 -47.78 52.97 -40.02
C ALA A 30 -48.95 52.95 -41.03
N ALA A 31 -48.81 52.24 -42.15
CA ALA A 31 -49.86 52.06 -43.14
C ALA A 31 -50.89 50.98 -42.74
N GLU A 32 -50.46 49.93 -42.03
CA GLU A 32 -51.29 48.78 -41.65
C GLU A 32 -52.24 49.08 -40.48
N LEU A 33 -51.81 49.87 -39.48
CA LEU A 33 -52.65 50.14 -38.30
C LEU A 33 -54.01 50.76 -38.67
N PRO A 34 -54.11 51.78 -39.55
CA PRO A 34 -55.38 52.33 -39.98
C PRO A 34 -56.28 51.33 -40.72
N LEU A 35 -55.69 50.44 -41.54
CA LEU A 35 -56.43 49.39 -42.25
C LEU A 35 -57.09 48.39 -41.29
N ARG A 36 -56.50 48.22 -40.10
CA ARG A 36 -57.04 47.42 -39.00
C ARG A 36 -57.98 48.20 -38.07
N ALA A 37 -58.36 49.42 -38.45
CA ALA A 37 -59.14 50.35 -37.64
C ALA A 37 -58.49 50.71 -36.28
N ILE A 38 -57.15 50.66 -36.19
CA ILE A 38 -56.38 51.03 -35.01
C ILE A 38 -55.80 52.43 -35.21
N MET A 39 -56.30 53.37 -34.41
CA MET A 39 -55.91 54.79 -34.45
C MET A 39 -55.09 55.16 -33.21
N GLY A 40 -54.34 56.25 -33.29
CA GLY A 40 -53.72 56.89 -32.14
C GLY A 40 -54.76 57.41 -31.14
N GLU A 41 -54.30 57.81 -29.96
CA GLU A 41 -55.16 58.32 -28.88
C GLU A 41 -55.99 59.55 -29.29
N ASP A 42 -55.50 60.31 -30.27
CA ASP A 42 -56.14 61.49 -30.85
C ASP A 42 -57.13 61.15 -31.98
N GLY A 43 -57.37 59.86 -32.25
CA GLY A 43 -58.26 59.37 -33.31
C GLY A 43 -57.68 59.45 -34.72
N LYS A 44 -56.39 59.81 -34.87
CA LYS A 44 -55.70 59.90 -36.16
C LYS A 44 -54.80 58.69 -36.40
N ALA A 45 -54.37 58.50 -37.64
CA ALA A 45 -53.37 57.47 -37.96
C ALA A 45 -52.06 57.74 -37.19
N VAL A 46 -51.47 56.69 -36.61
CA VAL A 46 -50.21 56.81 -35.86
C VAL A 46 -49.06 57.12 -36.83
N PRO A 47 -48.35 58.26 -36.68
CA PRO A 47 -47.27 58.61 -37.59
C PRO A 47 -46.10 57.61 -37.52
N ARG A 48 -45.46 57.35 -38.66
CA ARG A 48 -44.25 56.50 -38.75
C ARG A 48 -43.16 56.90 -37.75
N ALA A 49 -42.95 58.21 -37.53
CA ALA A 49 -41.97 58.73 -36.57
C ALA A 49 -42.30 58.32 -35.12
N THR A 50 -43.58 58.23 -34.77
CA THR A 50 -44.03 57.80 -33.44
C THR A 50 -43.72 56.31 -33.23
N ILE A 51 -43.97 55.48 -34.24
CA ILE A 51 -43.67 54.04 -34.18
C ILE A 51 -42.16 53.79 -34.12
N GLU A 52 -41.36 54.55 -34.88
CA GLU A 52 -39.90 54.49 -34.81
C GLU A 52 -39.39 54.84 -33.40
N SER A 53 -39.98 55.89 -32.79
CA SER A 53 -39.66 56.30 -31.43
C SER A 53 -39.99 55.23 -30.38
N TRP A 54 -41.10 54.49 -30.55
CA TRP A 54 -41.44 53.37 -29.68
C TRP A 54 -40.47 52.21 -29.84
N LYS A 55 -40.16 51.83 -31.09
CA LYS A 55 -39.20 50.79 -31.43
C LYS A 55 -37.84 51.01 -30.77
N GLN A 56 -37.33 52.24 -30.83
CA GLN A 56 -36.04 52.60 -30.23
C GLN A 56 -36.10 52.62 -28.70
N ARG A 57 -37.10 53.28 -28.10
CA ARG A 57 -37.21 53.41 -26.64
C ARG A 57 -37.38 52.07 -25.91
N GLU A 58 -38.07 51.12 -26.52
CA GLU A 58 -38.29 49.79 -25.96
C GLU A 58 -37.33 48.73 -26.51
N ALA A 59 -36.36 49.13 -27.35
CA ALA A 59 -35.38 48.26 -27.97
C ALA A 59 -36.02 46.99 -28.58
N TRP A 60 -37.05 47.15 -29.42
CA TRP A 60 -37.84 46.02 -29.94
C TRP A 60 -36.98 44.99 -30.67
N GLU A 61 -35.88 45.41 -31.30
CA GLU A 61 -34.91 44.53 -31.97
C GLU A 61 -34.18 43.60 -30.99
N ASN A 62 -33.87 44.09 -29.80
CA ASN A 62 -33.09 43.38 -28.78
C ASN A 62 -33.97 42.63 -27.75
N ALA A 63 -35.29 42.64 -27.93
CA ALA A 63 -36.20 41.94 -27.03
C ALA A 63 -35.90 40.42 -27.03
N PRO A 64 -35.65 39.80 -25.86
CA PRO A 64 -35.40 38.35 -25.75
C PRO A 64 -36.55 37.54 -26.34
N MET A 65 -36.24 36.37 -26.90
CA MET A 65 -37.24 35.49 -27.54
C MET A 65 -38.40 35.15 -26.60
N ILE A 66 -38.10 34.88 -25.32
CA ILE A 66 -39.13 34.59 -24.30
C ILE A 66 -40.14 35.73 -24.16
N ARG A 67 -39.69 36.99 -24.20
CA ARG A 67 -40.57 38.16 -24.10
C ARG A 67 -41.49 38.31 -25.31
N ARG A 68 -41.01 37.95 -26.51
CA ARG A 68 -41.82 37.97 -27.74
C ARG A 68 -42.90 36.88 -27.72
N LEU A 69 -42.55 35.71 -27.18
CA LEU A 69 -43.48 34.60 -26.99
C LEU A 69 -44.55 34.95 -25.95
N GLU A 70 -44.18 35.58 -24.83
CA GLU A 70 -45.13 36.03 -23.81
C GLU A 70 -46.17 36.99 -24.38
N ASP A 71 -45.75 38.02 -25.11
CA ASP A 71 -46.68 39.00 -25.69
C ASP A 71 -47.64 38.32 -26.68
N SER A 72 -47.12 37.37 -27.48
CA SER A 72 -47.92 36.63 -28.46
C SER A 72 -48.92 35.67 -27.80
N LEU A 73 -48.49 34.94 -26.77
CA LEU A 73 -49.32 34.03 -26.00
C LEU A 73 -50.39 34.80 -25.23
N GLU A 74 -50.03 35.92 -24.60
CA GLU A 74 -50.97 36.77 -23.85
C GLU A 74 -52.06 37.32 -24.78
N VAL A 75 -51.69 37.87 -25.95
CA VAL A 75 -52.66 38.36 -26.94
C VAL A 75 -53.61 37.24 -27.37
N ARG A 76 -53.08 36.06 -27.70
CA ARG A 76 -53.92 34.94 -28.12
C ARG A 76 -54.83 34.44 -26.99
N TYR A 77 -54.33 34.43 -25.76
CA TYR A 77 -55.08 34.01 -24.58
C TYR A 77 -56.24 34.97 -24.28
N GLN A 78 -55.97 36.27 -24.26
CA GLN A 78 -56.98 37.31 -24.06
C GLN A 78 -58.03 37.30 -25.18
N ALA A 79 -57.62 37.11 -26.44
CA ALA A 79 -58.54 37.03 -27.56
C ALA A 79 -59.50 35.83 -27.48
N LEU A 80 -59.06 34.70 -26.91
CA LEU A 80 -59.94 33.55 -26.67
C LEU A 80 -60.91 33.83 -25.53
N LEU A 81 -60.45 34.46 -24.44
CA LEU A 81 -61.30 34.84 -23.30
C LEU A 81 -62.41 35.83 -23.69
N ALA A 82 -62.16 36.71 -24.65
CA ALA A 82 -63.11 37.72 -25.10
C ALA A 82 -64.25 37.18 -25.98
N LYS A 83 -64.30 35.88 -26.29
CA LYS A 83 -65.39 35.28 -27.08
C LYS A 83 -66.68 35.16 -26.26
N ASP A 84 -67.80 35.60 -26.81
CA ASP A 84 -69.13 35.51 -26.16
C ASP A 84 -69.57 34.07 -25.81
N LYS A 85 -69.14 33.09 -26.63
CA LYS A 85 -69.34 31.67 -26.37
C LYS A 85 -68.06 30.91 -26.66
N LEU A 86 -67.50 30.26 -25.63
CA LEU A 86 -66.34 29.39 -25.76
C LEU A 86 -66.77 28.01 -26.27
N THR A 87 -66.09 27.52 -27.30
CA THR A 87 -66.26 26.14 -27.79
C THR A 87 -65.35 25.16 -27.04
N GLY A 88 -65.59 23.85 -27.17
CA GLY A 88 -64.69 22.83 -26.59
C GLY A 88 -63.24 22.96 -27.11
N ALA A 89 -63.06 23.28 -28.39
CA ALA A 89 -61.74 23.53 -28.96
C ALA A 89 -61.07 24.79 -28.38
N ASP A 90 -61.86 25.83 -28.07
CA ASP A 90 -61.34 27.04 -27.42
C ASP A 90 -60.87 26.75 -26.01
N LEU A 91 -61.61 25.97 -25.23
CA LEU A 91 -61.22 25.56 -23.88
C LEU A 91 -59.93 24.74 -23.87
N THR A 92 -59.78 23.80 -24.82
CA THR A 92 -58.54 23.03 -24.99
C THR A 92 -57.35 23.93 -25.33
N LEU A 93 -57.54 24.89 -26.23
CA LEU A 93 -56.48 25.83 -26.58
C LEU A 93 -56.13 26.76 -25.41
N LEU A 94 -57.12 27.18 -24.62
CA LEU A 94 -56.93 28.03 -23.45
C LEU A 94 -56.10 27.32 -22.38
N ASP A 95 -56.41 26.04 -22.09
CA ASP A 95 -55.60 25.21 -21.20
C ASP A 95 -54.16 25.01 -21.75
N ALA A 96 -54.02 24.71 -23.04
CA ALA A 96 -52.71 24.55 -23.66
C ALA A 96 -51.85 25.82 -23.55
N LEU A 97 -52.43 26.99 -23.83
CA LEU A 97 -51.75 28.29 -23.67
C LEU A 97 -51.42 28.59 -22.21
N GLY A 98 -52.33 28.29 -21.28
CA GLY A 98 -52.11 28.47 -19.84
C GLY A 98 -50.92 27.65 -19.32
N ARG A 99 -50.76 26.41 -19.80
CA ARG A 99 -49.58 25.58 -19.48
C ARG A 99 -48.28 26.18 -20.02
N GLN A 100 -48.30 26.77 -21.22
CA GLN A 100 -47.12 27.45 -21.76
C GLN A 100 -46.74 28.67 -20.90
N VAL A 101 -47.71 29.45 -20.42
CA VAL A 101 -47.45 30.58 -19.51
C VAL A 101 -46.76 30.10 -18.23
N ALA A 102 -47.21 28.99 -17.64
CA ALA A 102 -46.56 28.39 -16.46
C ALA A 102 -45.11 27.94 -16.76
N THR A 103 -44.85 27.36 -17.94
CA THR A 103 -43.50 27.01 -18.37
C THR A 103 -42.59 28.22 -18.50
N LEU A 104 -43.07 29.31 -19.11
CA LEU A 104 -42.28 30.55 -19.23
C LEU A 104 -41.97 31.16 -17.86
N ALA A 105 -42.89 31.07 -16.90
CA ALA A 105 -42.65 31.49 -15.52
C ALA A 105 -41.57 30.65 -14.82
N LYS A 106 -41.55 29.33 -15.04
CA LYS A 106 -40.48 28.44 -14.53
C LYS A 106 -39.12 28.78 -15.12
N ILE A 107 -39.05 29.05 -16.43
CA ILE A 107 -37.82 29.48 -17.10
C ILE A 107 -37.32 30.80 -16.51
N ARG A 108 -38.19 31.79 -16.30
CA ARG A 108 -37.81 33.04 -15.63
C ARG A 108 -37.27 32.83 -14.22
N ARG A 109 -37.88 31.92 -13.44
CA ARG A 109 -37.39 31.60 -12.08
C ARG A 109 -35.99 31.00 -12.11
N TYR A 110 -35.71 30.14 -13.10
CA TYR A 110 -34.41 29.54 -13.34
C TYR A 110 -33.35 30.56 -13.79
N GLU A 111 -33.70 31.49 -14.68
CA GLU A 111 -32.79 32.54 -15.17
C GLU A 111 -32.51 33.65 -14.12
N ALA A 112 -33.35 33.77 -13.09
CA ALA A 112 -33.15 34.74 -12.02
C ALA A 112 -31.96 34.36 -11.11
N PRO A 113 -31.29 35.32 -10.45
CA PRO A 113 -30.22 35.03 -9.50
C PRO A 113 -30.63 33.99 -8.44
N GLY A 114 -29.84 32.93 -8.30
CA GLY A 114 -30.15 31.81 -7.39
C GLY A 114 -31.20 30.82 -7.92
N GLY A 115 -31.49 30.82 -9.22
CA GLY A 115 -32.21 29.74 -9.88
C GLY A 115 -31.36 28.47 -10.04
N HIS A 116 -32.00 27.31 -9.98
CA HIS A 116 -31.34 26.01 -10.12
C HIS A 116 -32.22 25.02 -10.90
N GLU A 117 -31.64 23.91 -11.38
CA GLU A 117 -32.36 22.93 -12.22
C GLU A 117 -33.65 22.37 -11.58
N GLY A 118 -33.75 22.38 -10.25
CA GLY A 118 -34.96 22.02 -9.51
C GLY A 118 -36.17 22.94 -9.77
N ASP A 119 -35.96 24.19 -10.23
CA ASP A 119 -37.03 25.12 -10.59
C ASP A 119 -37.69 24.76 -11.94
N LEU A 120 -36.95 24.07 -12.81
CA LEU A 120 -37.43 23.58 -14.11
C LEU A 120 -38.12 22.22 -13.98
N ASN A 121 -37.65 21.37 -13.06
CA ASN A 121 -38.13 20.00 -12.92
C ASN A 121 -38.28 19.56 -11.45
N GLU A 122 -39.52 19.45 -11.01
CA GLU A 122 -39.89 19.01 -9.66
C GLU A 122 -39.37 17.58 -9.33
N LYS A 123 -39.13 16.73 -10.33
CA LYS A 123 -38.56 15.38 -10.11
C LYS A 123 -37.10 15.42 -9.65
N VAL A 124 -36.36 16.49 -9.95
CA VAL A 124 -34.97 16.67 -9.51
C VAL A 124 -34.93 16.99 -8.01
N ALA A 125 -35.88 17.78 -7.51
CA ALA A 125 -36.03 18.05 -6.08
C ALA A 125 -36.33 16.77 -5.28
N ASN A 126 -37.21 15.91 -5.80
CA ASN A 126 -37.61 14.67 -5.13
C ASN A 126 -36.48 13.62 -5.02
N ARG A 127 -35.50 13.63 -5.94
CA ARG A 127 -34.35 12.70 -5.90
C ARG A 127 -33.40 12.96 -4.73
N ASN A 128 -33.38 14.20 -4.22
CA ASN A 128 -32.47 14.62 -3.16
C ASN A 128 -33.13 14.69 -1.77
N ALA A 129 -34.40 14.31 -1.65
CA ALA A 129 -35.18 14.42 -0.41
C ALA A 129 -34.97 13.27 0.59
N ALA A 130 -34.41 12.13 0.17
CA ALA A 130 -34.16 11.00 1.07
C ALA A 130 -32.85 11.21 1.86
N PRO A 131 -32.84 11.03 3.20
CA PRO A 131 -31.61 11.06 3.97
C PRO A 131 -30.72 9.88 3.56
N LYS A 132 -29.56 10.16 2.94
CA LYS A 132 -28.53 9.14 2.68
C LYS A 132 -28.08 8.56 4.02
N LYS A 133 -28.48 7.32 4.33
CA LYS A 133 -27.92 6.56 5.46
C LYS A 133 -26.40 6.54 5.26
N LYS A 134 -25.64 7.15 6.16
CA LYS A 134 -24.17 7.13 6.10
C LYS A 134 -23.73 5.66 6.08
N ALA A 135 -22.94 5.28 5.09
CA ALA A 135 -22.37 3.93 5.04
C ALA A 135 -21.60 3.68 6.34
N LYS A 136 -21.89 2.57 7.03
CA LYS A 136 -21.11 2.15 8.20
C LYS A 136 -19.67 1.90 7.72
N PRO A 137 -18.64 2.55 8.29
CA PRO A 137 -17.26 2.33 7.88
C PRO A 137 -16.84 0.89 8.18
N ASN A 138 -15.96 0.31 7.34
CA ASN A 138 -15.44 -1.06 7.50
C ASN A 138 -16.54 -2.11 7.76
N HIS A 139 -17.67 -2.01 7.05
CA HIS A 139 -18.82 -2.88 7.23
C HIS A 139 -18.99 -3.83 6.04
N PHE A 140 -19.32 -5.09 6.32
CA PHE A 140 -19.60 -6.12 5.32
C PHE A 140 -21.02 -6.65 5.46
N THR A 141 -21.69 -6.80 4.33
CA THR A 141 -22.98 -7.50 4.21
C THR A 141 -22.77 -9.02 4.15
N ALA A 142 -23.80 -9.79 4.47
CA ALA A 142 -23.73 -11.25 4.42
C ALA A 142 -23.32 -11.78 3.03
N ASP A 143 -23.84 -11.17 1.96
CA ASP A 143 -23.51 -11.51 0.57
C ASP A 143 -22.04 -11.24 0.24
N GLN A 144 -21.48 -10.12 0.73
CA GLN A 144 -20.06 -9.81 0.55
C GLN A 144 -19.17 -10.82 1.29
N VAL A 145 -19.55 -11.27 2.50
CA VAL A 145 -18.77 -12.30 3.22
C VAL A 145 -18.83 -13.63 2.48
N ALA A 146 -20.01 -14.04 2.00
CA ALA A 146 -20.18 -15.27 1.21
C ALA A 146 -19.35 -15.23 -0.09
N GLU A 147 -19.31 -14.08 -0.78
CA GLU A 147 -18.50 -13.91 -1.99
C GLU A 147 -17.00 -13.94 -1.69
N LEU A 148 -16.55 -13.32 -0.59
CA LEU A 148 -15.16 -13.44 -0.15
C LEU A 148 -14.78 -14.90 0.11
N ARG A 149 -15.64 -15.65 0.83
CA ARG A 149 -15.42 -17.08 1.07
C ARG A 149 -15.30 -17.86 -0.24
N ARG A 150 -16.21 -17.65 -1.18
CA ARG A 150 -16.19 -18.30 -2.50
C ARG A 150 -14.91 -18.00 -3.26
N ILE A 151 -14.49 -16.73 -3.31
CA ILE A 151 -13.25 -16.30 -3.94
C ILE A 151 -12.05 -16.98 -3.27
N PHE A 152 -12.00 -16.97 -1.95
CA PHE A 152 -10.89 -17.53 -1.18
C PHE A 152 -10.70 -19.02 -1.49
N GLU A 153 -11.76 -19.81 -1.38
CA GLU A 153 -11.74 -21.26 -1.64
C GLU A 153 -11.40 -21.59 -3.10
N SER A 154 -11.83 -20.76 -4.07
CA SER A 154 -11.54 -20.99 -5.49
C SER A 154 -10.10 -20.70 -5.92
N GLU A 155 -9.32 -20.01 -5.09
CA GLU A 155 -7.95 -19.58 -5.39
C GLU A 155 -6.89 -20.33 -4.59
N LEU A 156 -7.28 -21.35 -3.81
CA LEU A 156 -6.35 -22.12 -3.01
C LEU A 156 -5.59 -23.15 -3.84
N PHE A 157 -4.29 -23.28 -3.56
CA PHE A 157 -3.52 -24.46 -3.94
C PHE A 157 -3.72 -25.59 -2.92
N GLY A 158 -3.40 -26.85 -3.28
CA GLY A 158 -3.73 -28.01 -2.45
C GLY A 158 -3.19 -27.94 -1.01
N TYR A 159 -1.95 -27.48 -0.81
CA TYR A 159 -1.39 -27.31 0.55
C TYR A 159 -2.09 -26.21 1.36
N GLN A 160 -2.71 -25.23 0.71
CA GLN A 160 -3.48 -24.19 1.37
C GLN A 160 -4.88 -24.69 1.74
N GLU A 161 -5.43 -25.66 1.01
CA GLU A 161 -6.66 -26.36 1.40
C GLU A 161 -6.46 -27.15 2.70
N ASP A 162 -5.29 -27.76 2.91
CA ASP A 162 -4.93 -28.40 4.19
C ASP A 162 -4.89 -27.38 5.35
N TRP A 163 -4.39 -26.17 5.10
CA TRP A 163 -4.42 -25.08 6.08
C TRP A 163 -5.86 -24.70 6.42
N LEU A 164 -6.76 -24.67 5.43
CA LEU A 164 -8.16 -24.33 5.63
C LEU A 164 -8.87 -25.42 6.42
N ALA A 165 -8.66 -26.69 6.07
CA ALA A 165 -9.22 -27.84 6.78
C ALA A 165 -8.77 -27.90 8.25
N SER A 166 -7.55 -27.42 8.55
CA SER A 166 -7.00 -27.38 9.91
C SER A 166 -7.34 -26.10 10.71
N SER A 167 -8.00 -25.11 10.12
CA SER A 167 -8.27 -23.78 10.72
C SER A 167 -8.99 -23.81 12.08
N SER A 168 -9.78 -24.86 12.33
CA SER A 168 -10.48 -25.04 13.60
C SER A 168 -9.58 -25.48 14.77
N LEU A 169 -8.37 -25.98 14.48
CA LEU A 169 -7.44 -26.54 15.46
C LEU A 169 -6.83 -25.46 16.35
N ARG A 170 -6.69 -25.78 17.64
CA ARG A 170 -6.25 -24.83 18.68
C ARG A 170 -4.88 -24.21 18.40
N THR A 171 -3.94 -25.02 17.93
CA THR A 171 -2.55 -24.60 17.66
C THR A 171 -2.07 -25.27 16.39
N ARG A 172 -1.62 -24.45 15.44
CA ARG A 172 -0.97 -24.90 14.20
C ARG A 172 0.44 -24.33 14.15
N MET A 173 1.40 -25.13 13.73
CA MET A 173 2.76 -24.71 13.41
C MET A 173 3.10 -25.19 12.01
N ILE A 174 3.53 -24.27 11.15
CA ILE A 174 3.83 -24.57 9.76
C ILE A 174 5.28 -24.15 9.48
N LEU A 175 6.12 -25.09 9.08
CA LEU A 175 7.34 -24.76 8.36
C LEU A 175 7.00 -24.63 6.89
N LYS A 176 7.37 -23.51 6.29
CA LYS A 176 7.00 -23.20 4.91
C LYS A 176 8.19 -22.69 4.12
N SER A 177 8.20 -23.00 2.83
CA SER A 177 9.09 -22.39 1.85
C SER A 177 8.84 -20.88 1.73
N ARG A 178 9.85 -20.12 1.30
CA ARG A 178 9.62 -18.75 0.82
C ARG A 178 8.71 -18.76 -0.42
N GLN A 179 7.99 -17.66 -0.61
CA GLN A 179 7.17 -17.39 -1.80
C GLN A 179 6.06 -18.40 -2.13
N ILE A 180 5.54 -19.16 -1.16
CA ILE A 180 4.36 -20.04 -1.35
C ILE A 180 3.04 -19.43 -0.82
N GLY A 181 2.95 -18.10 -0.73
CA GLY A 181 1.68 -17.43 -0.39
C GLY A 181 1.18 -17.58 1.06
N ALA A 182 2.00 -18.00 2.03
CA ALA A 182 1.56 -18.17 3.43
C ALA A 182 0.94 -16.89 4.04
N THR A 183 1.60 -15.73 3.91
CA THR A 183 1.10 -14.44 4.42
C THR A 183 -0.19 -14.02 3.73
N TRP A 184 -0.30 -14.26 2.42
CA TRP A 184 -1.50 -14.02 1.63
C TRP A 184 -2.67 -14.89 2.12
N TYR A 185 -2.42 -16.17 2.39
CA TYR A 185 -3.42 -17.11 2.86
C TYR A 185 -3.92 -16.75 4.26
N PHE A 186 -3.01 -16.60 5.22
CA PHE A 186 -3.39 -16.34 6.62
C PHE A 186 -4.02 -14.96 6.82
N ALA A 187 -3.69 -13.97 5.98
CA ALA A 187 -4.38 -12.69 5.94
C ALA A 187 -5.88 -12.85 5.57
N ARG A 188 -6.18 -13.69 4.57
CA ARG A 188 -7.55 -13.94 4.08
C ARG A 188 -8.34 -14.83 5.04
N GLU A 189 -7.71 -15.88 5.56
CA GLU A 189 -8.29 -16.74 6.60
C GLU A 189 -8.72 -15.90 7.81
N ALA A 190 -7.83 -15.03 8.30
CA ALA A 190 -8.11 -14.17 9.44
C ALA A 190 -9.24 -13.16 9.17
N LEU A 191 -9.32 -12.59 7.96
CA LEU A 191 -10.41 -11.69 7.60
C LEU A 191 -11.75 -12.45 7.60
N ILE A 192 -11.81 -13.63 7.00
CA ILE A 192 -13.02 -14.45 6.96
C ILE A 192 -13.45 -14.88 8.38
N ASP A 193 -12.53 -15.39 9.21
CA ASP A 193 -12.86 -15.75 10.59
C ASP A 193 -13.34 -14.54 11.41
N ALA A 194 -12.73 -13.37 11.24
CA ALA A 194 -13.20 -12.13 11.89
C ALA A 194 -14.63 -11.76 11.46
N LEU A 195 -14.95 -11.88 10.18
CA LEU A 195 -16.26 -11.54 9.61
C LEU A 195 -17.37 -12.51 9.98
N GLU A 196 -17.04 -13.78 10.22
CA GLU A 196 -18.00 -14.82 10.55
C GLU A 196 -18.20 -15.01 12.05
N THR A 197 -17.16 -14.73 12.85
CA THR A 197 -17.16 -15.09 14.27
C THR A 197 -17.02 -13.91 15.22
N GLY A 198 -16.73 -12.71 14.72
CA GLY A 198 -16.44 -11.53 15.55
C GLY A 198 -15.15 -11.65 16.36
N ARG A 199 -14.29 -12.61 16.03
CA ARG A 199 -13.02 -12.81 16.73
C ARG A 199 -12.01 -11.74 16.31
N ASN A 200 -11.34 -11.17 17.31
CA ASN A 200 -10.17 -10.33 17.08
C ASN A 200 -9.03 -11.14 16.46
N GLN A 201 -8.23 -10.51 15.61
CA GLN A 201 -7.08 -11.10 14.94
C GLN A 201 -5.82 -10.30 15.30
N ILE A 202 -4.77 -10.99 15.71
CA ILE A 202 -3.52 -10.39 16.15
C ILE A 202 -2.40 -10.97 15.28
N PHE A 203 -1.77 -10.12 14.49
CA PHE A 203 -0.63 -10.46 13.65
C PHE A 203 0.64 -9.98 14.34
N LEU A 204 1.51 -10.91 14.70
CA LEU A 204 2.85 -10.65 15.19
C LEU A 204 3.86 -11.11 14.15
N SER A 205 4.71 -10.21 13.69
CA SER A 205 5.82 -10.53 12.79
C SER A 205 7.12 -9.89 13.30
N ALA A 206 8.24 -10.11 12.61
CA ALA A 206 9.56 -9.67 13.02
C ALA A 206 9.63 -8.14 13.28
N SER A 207 8.94 -7.35 12.46
CA SER A 207 8.78 -5.90 12.61
C SER A 207 7.35 -5.45 12.27
N LYS A 208 6.96 -4.22 12.66
CA LYS A 208 5.65 -3.67 12.27
C LYS A 208 5.50 -3.54 10.75
N ALA A 209 6.60 -3.29 10.03
CA ALA A 209 6.62 -3.25 8.57
C ALA A 209 6.20 -4.60 7.97
N GLN A 210 6.74 -5.71 8.50
CA GLN A 210 6.34 -7.06 8.09
C GLN A 210 4.88 -7.36 8.47
N ALA A 211 4.43 -6.96 9.66
CA ALA A 211 3.02 -7.12 10.05
C ALA A 211 2.06 -6.35 9.12
N HIS A 212 2.45 -5.19 8.60
CA HIS A 212 1.67 -4.42 7.63
C HIS A 212 1.52 -5.09 6.26
N ILE A 213 2.31 -6.13 5.94
CA ILE A 213 2.08 -6.96 4.75
C ILE A 213 0.73 -7.69 4.87
N PHE A 214 0.38 -8.22 6.04
CA PHE A 214 -0.96 -8.79 6.30
C PHE A 214 -2.04 -7.75 6.07
N ARG A 215 -1.83 -6.54 6.60
CA ARG A 215 -2.77 -5.42 6.42
C ARG A 215 -2.99 -5.12 4.94
N GLY A 216 -1.92 -5.10 4.14
CA GLY A 216 -1.97 -4.93 2.69
C GLY A 216 -2.86 -5.97 2.02
N TYR A 217 -2.63 -7.26 2.29
CA TYR A 217 -3.45 -8.34 1.72
C TYR A 217 -4.91 -8.29 2.18
N ILE A 218 -5.17 -7.96 3.46
CA ILE A 218 -6.53 -7.82 3.99
C ILE A 218 -7.29 -6.70 3.28
N VAL A 219 -6.67 -5.53 3.12
CA VAL A 219 -7.27 -4.38 2.41
C VAL A 219 -7.51 -4.73 0.94
N GLN A 220 -6.56 -5.38 0.27
CA GLN A 220 -6.70 -5.81 -1.12
C GLN A 220 -7.84 -6.82 -1.28
N PHE A 221 -7.97 -7.78 -0.36
CA PHE A 221 -9.01 -8.80 -0.41
C PHE A 221 -10.40 -8.21 -0.16
N ALA A 222 -10.55 -7.35 0.86
CA ALA A 222 -11.80 -6.62 1.12
C ALA A 222 -12.25 -5.76 -0.07
N LYS A 223 -11.30 -5.17 -0.80
CA LYS A 223 -11.60 -4.36 -1.99
C LYS A 223 -12.26 -5.16 -3.11
N ARG A 224 -12.09 -6.48 -3.15
CA ARG A 224 -12.74 -7.35 -4.16
C ARG A 224 -14.27 -7.36 -4.07
N VAL A 225 -14.81 -7.05 -2.90
CA VAL A 225 -16.26 -6.92 -2.66
C VAL A 225 -16.67 -5.46 -2.44
N GLY A 226 -15.81 -4.50 -2.83
CA GLY A 226 -16.09 -3.07 -2.78
C GLY A 226 -15.96 -2.42 -1.40
N VAL A 227 -15.27 -3.05 -0.45
CA VAL A 227 -15.05 -2.50 0.90
C VAL A 227 -13.65 -1.92 1.03
N ASP A 228 -13.56 -0.59 1.21
CA ASP A 228 -12.30 0.12 1.45
C ASP A 228 -11.96 0.15 2.95
N LEU A 229 -11.26 -0.87 3.44
CA LEU A 229 -10.83 -0.96 4.83
C LEU A 229 -9.84 0.14 5.22
N LYS A 230 -10.07 0.77 6.37
CA LYS A 230 -9.20 1.81 6.95
C LYS A 230 -8.93 1.57 8.45
N GLY A 231 -7.86 2.17 8.96
CA GLY A 231 -7.44 2.08 10.36
C GLY A 231 -6.16 1.27 10.57
N ASP A 232 -5.58 1.44 11.75
CA ASP A 232 -4.52 0.62 12.37
C ASP A 232 -4.64 0.82 13.91
N PRO A 233 -5.37 -0.06 14.64
CA PRO A 233 -5.97 -1.31 14.19
C PRO A 233 -7.17 -1.11 13.24
N ILE A 234 -7.50 -2.13 12.45
CA ILE A 234 -8.73 -2.13 11.65
C ILE A 234 -9.86 -2.66 12.52
N ILE A 235 -10.91 -1.87 12.70
CA ILE A 235 -12.14 -2.25 13.40
C ILE A 235 -13.18 -2.53 12.30
N LEU A 236 -13.75 -3.74 12.26
CA LEU A 236 -14.70 -4.13 11.22
C LEU A 236 -15.96 -4.79 11.79
N THR A 237 -17.06 -4.66 11.05
CA THR A 237 -18.38 -5.22 11.40
C THR A 237 -18.95 -6.03 10.24
N SER A 238 -19.80 -7.00 10.55
CA SER A 238 -20.42 -7.91 9.59
C SER A 238 -21.88 -8.13 9.95
N GLU A 239 -22.76 -8.27 8.95
CA GLU A 239 -24.17 -8.66 9.17
C GLU A 239 -24.33 -10.11 9.69
N LEU A 240 -23.28 -10.93 9.60
CA LEU A 240 -23.28 -12.28 10.18
C LEU A 240 -23.09 -12.27 11.71
N ILE A 241 -22.62 -11.15 12.25
CA ILE A 241 -22.40 -10.97 13.69
C ILE A 241 -23.60 -10.19 14.25
N PRO A 242 -24.20 -10.64 15.36
CA PRO A 242 -25.27 -9.89 16.04
C PRO A 242 -24.89 -8.43 16.31
N GLU A 243 -25.82 -7.49 16.16
CA GLU A 243 -25.53 -6.05 16.31
C GLU A 243 -25.09 -5.65 17.74
N ASP A 244 -25.37 -6.49 18.73
CA ASP A 244 -25.00 -6.30 20.14
C ASP A 244 -23.59 -6.84 20.50
N GLU A 245 -22.98 -7.63 19.62
CA GLU A 245 -21.61 -8.11 19.79
C GLU A 245 -20.59 -7.03 19.37
N PRO A 246 -19.43 -6.94 20.05
CA PRO A 246 -18.41 -5.98 19.70
C PRO A 246 -17.83 -6.26 18.31
N ALA A 247 -17.45 -5.18 17.63
CA ALA A 247 -16.74 -5.26 16.35
C ALA A 247 -15.41 -6.02 16.50
N ALA A 248 -15.05 -6.79 15.48
CA ALA A 248 -13.76 -7.47 15.46
C ALA A 248 -12.63 -6.47 15.23
N GLU A 249 -11.53 -6.63 15.96
CA GLU A 249 -10.33 -5.81 15.84
C GLU A 249 -9.18 -6.60 15.22
N LEU A 250 -8.50 -5.99 14.24
CA LEU A 250 -7.33 -6.55 13.57
C LEU A 250 -6.10 -5.71 13.97
N HIS A 251 -5.18 -6.32 14.72
CA HIS A 251 -3.99 -5.71 15.29
C HIS A 251 -2.72 -6.16 14.55
N PHE A 252 -1.87 -5.22 14.15
CA PHE A 252 -0.61 -5.49 13.44
C PHE A 252 0.59 -5.04 14.27
N LEU A 253 1.29 -6.02 14.85
CA LEU A 253 2.31 -5.80 15.88
C LEU A 253 3.69 -6.27 15.42
N GLY A 254 4.72 -5.50 15.75
CA GLY A 254 6.12 -5.94 15.70
C GLY A 254 6.55 -6.64 17.01
N THR A 255 7.84 -6.98 17.13
CA THR A 255 8.42 -7.78 18.22
C THR A 255 8.56 -7.06 19.58
N ASN A 256 7.80 -5.99 19.84
CA ASN A 256 7.80 -5.34 21.16
C ASN A 256 6.83 -6.06 22.12
N ALA A 257 7.35 -6.95 22.95
CA ALA A 257 6.58 -7.73 23.92
C ALA A 257 5.75 -6.86 24.90
N ARG A 258 6.15 -5.61 25.16
CA ARG A 258 5.45 -4.72 26.11
C ARG A 258 4.15 -4.17 25.55
N THR A 259 4.11 -3.89 24.25
CA THR A 259 2.90 -3.37 23.60
C THR A 259 1.86 -4.48 23.38
N ALA A 260 2.30 -5.74 23.31
CA ALA A 260 1.44 -6.89 23.02
C ALA A 260 0.58 -7.41 24.19
N GLN A 261 0.90 -7.10 25.46
CA GLN A 261 0.29 -7.78 26.62
C GLN A 261 -1.22 -7.53 26.82
N GLY A 262 -1.77 -6.44 26.29
CA GLY A 262 -3.18 -6.05 26.52
C GLY A 262 -4.18 -6.65 25.54
N TYR A 263 -3.72 -7.22 24.42
CA TYR A 263 -4.62 -7.68 23.36
C TYR A 263 -5.12 -9.11 23.60
N HIS A 264 -6.25 -9.45 22.98
CA HIS A 264 -6.82 -10.80 23.03
C HIS A 264 -7.49 -11.12 21.69
N GLY A 265 -7.24 -12.31 21.16
CA GLY A 265 -7.69 -12.68 19.81
C GLY A 265 -7.06 -13.97 19.31
N ASN A 266 -7.43 -14.36 18.10
CA ASN A 266 -6.65 -15.32 17.32
C ASN A 266 -5.28 -14.74 17.03
N PHE A 267 -4.27 -15.57 17.14
CA PHE A 267 -2.89 -15.15 17.10
C PHE A 267 -2.18 -15.79 15.91
N TYR A 268 -1.59 -14.96 15.06
CA TYR A 268 -0.76 -15.33 13.92
C TYR A 268 0.67 -14.86 14.18
N PHE A 269 1.61 -15.80 14.25
CA PHE A 269 3.03 -15.52 14.44
C PHE A 269 3.81 -15.88 13.19
N ASP A 270 4.11 -14.86 12.41
CA ASP A 270 4.90 -14.94 11.19
C ASP A 270 6.40 -14.92 11.49
N GLU A 271 7.16 -15.64 10.67
CA GLU A 271 8.61 -15.82 10.74
C GLU A 271 9.16 -16.07 12.17
N PHE A 272 8.43 -16.84 12.98
CA PHE A 272 8.77 -17.05 14.40
C PHE A 272 10.13 -17.74 14.65
N PHE A 273 10.77 -18.33 13.63
CA PHE A 273 12.14 -18.83 13.73
C PHE A 273 13.21 -17.75 13.57
N TRP A 274 12.83 -16.54 13.19
CA TRP A 274 13.76 -15.43 12.91
C TRP A 274 13.70 -14.29 13.92
N VAL A 275 12.87 -14.42 14.95
CA VAL A 275 12.68 -13.38 15.96
C VAL A 275 13.66 -13.51 17.12
N TYR A 276 14.17 -12.38 17.58
CA TYR A 276 14.88 -12.32 18.84
C TYR A 276 13.90 -12.47 20.03
N GLY A 277 14.34 -13.12 21.11
CA GLY A 277 13.55 -13.22 22.34
C GLY A 277 12.26 -14.06 22.22
N PHE A 278 12.24 -15.07 21.35
CA PHE A 278 11.07 -15.93 21.10
C PHE A 278 10.37 -16.40 22.38
N GLU A 279 11.10 -16.84 23.41
CA GLU A 279 10.47 -17.36 24.64
C GLU A 279 9.63 -16.28 25.37
N GLU A 280 10.11 -15.03 25.41
CA GLU A 280 9.38 -13.91 26.01
C GLU A 280 8.16 -13.53 25.15
N LEU A 281 8.36 -13.40 23.84
CA LEU A 281 7.30 -13.08 22.89
C LEU A 281 6.21 -14.14 22.89
N ASN A 282 6.59 -15.42 22.81
CA ASN A 282 5.66 -16.53 22.84
C ASN A 282 4.92 -16.61 24.19
N LYS A 283 5.56 -16.24 25.30
CA LYS A 283 4.88 -16.21 26.61
C LYS A 283 3.77 -15.17 26.60
N VAL A 284 4.07 -13.94 26.21
CA VAL A 284 3.08 -12.86 26.09
C VAL A 284 1.99 -13.25 25.09
N ALA A 285 2.37 -13.73 23.91
CA ALA A 285 1.44 -14.14 22.87
C ALA A 285 0.53 -15.30 23.25
N SER A 286 1.06 -16.30 23.94
CA SER A 286 0.25 -17.39 24.46
C SER A 286 -0.76 -16.92 25.51
N GLY A 287 -0.49 -15.81 26.20
CA GLY A 287 -1.40 -15.11 27.10
C GLY A 287 -2.60 -14.49 26.38
N MET A 288 -2.34 -13.79 25.27
CA MET A 288 -3.39 -13.14 24.45
C MET A 288 -4.45 -14.12 23.94
N ALA A 289 -4.03 -15.34 23.60
CA ALA A 289 -4.88 -16.39 23.06
C ALA A 289 -5.35 -17.41 24.13
N MET A 290 -5.35 -17.08 25.43
CA MET A 290 -5.65 -18.05 26.50
C MET A 290 -7.06 -18.67 26.45
N HIS A 291 -8.10 -17.90 26.10
CA HIS A 291 -9.48 -18.41 26.09
C HIS A 291 -9.68 -19.48 25.00
N LYS A 292 -10.53 -20.49 25.28
CA LYS A 292 -10.79 -21.65 24.38
C LYS A 292 -11.20 -21.26 22.95
N LYS A 293 -11.84 -20.10 22.76
CA LYS A 293 -12.29 -19.62 21.45
C LYS A 293 -11.16 -19.13 20.53
N TRP A 294 -10.01 -18.76 21.09
CA TRP A 294 -8.89 -18.24 20.30
C TRP A 294 -8.10 -19.35 19.60
N ARG A 295 -7.43 -19.02 18.51
CA ARG A 295 -6.55 -19.92 17.75
C ARG A 295 -5.13 -19.37 17.75
N ARG A 296 -4.14 -20.25 17.55
CA ARG A 296 -2.73 -19.88 17.46
C ARG A 296 -2.14 -20.53 16.22
N THR A 297 -1.59 -19.71 15.34
CA THR A 297 -1.01 -20.15 14.08
C THR A 297 0.40 -19.59 14.01
N TYR A 298 1.40 -20.47 14.06
CA TYR A 298 2.79 -20.13 13.88
C TYR A 298 3.23 -20.58 12.50
N PHE A 299 3.88 -19.74 11.73
CA PHE A 299 4.41 -20.15 10.44
C PHE A 299 5.70 -19.40 10.13
N SER A 300 6.65 -20.09 9.52
CA SER A 300 7.99 -19.54 9.33
C SER A 300 8.78 -20.37 8.34
N THR A 301 9.71 -19.73 7.66
CA THR A 301 10.89 -20.46 7.15
C THR A 301 11.75 -20.88 8.32
N PRO A 302 12.41 -22.06 8.31
CA PRO A 302 13.29 -22.45 9.40
C PRO A 302 14.57 -21.62 9.40
N SER A 303 15.13 -21.39 10.58
CA SER A 303 16.43 -20.73 10.75
C SER A 303 17.51 -21.75 11.09
N THR A 304 17.91 -21.84 12.36
CA THR A 304 18.90 -22.77 12.88
C THR A 304 18.35 -23.64 14.01
N ILE A 305 18.92 -24.83 14.19
CA ILE A 305 18.64 -25.73 15.31
C ILE A 305 18.93 -25.09 16.68
N ARG A 306 19.76 -24.02 16.73
CA ARG A 306 20.07 -23.28 17.96
C ARG A 306 19.04 -22.22 18.32
N HIS A 307 18.06 -21.97 17.46
CA HIS A 307 17.03 -20.98 17.72
C HIS A 307 16.15 -21.39 18.91
N GLN A 308 15.70 -20.40 19.69
CA GLN A 308 14.89 -20.64 20.89
C GLN A 308 13.54 -21.32 20.60
N ALA A 309 13.00 -21.16 19.39
CA ALA A 309 11.77 -21.81 18.98
C ALA A 309 11.95 -23.28 18.58
N HIS A 310 13.17 -23.74 18.29
CA HIS A 310 13.42 -25.11 17.84
C HIS A 310 12.96 -26.17 18.86
N PRO A 311 13.24 -26.05 20.18
CA PRO A 311 12.66 -26.93 21.19
C PRO A 311 11.13 -26.91 21.26
N TYR A 312 10.47 -25.84 20.82
CA TYR A 312 9.00 -25.80 20.78
C TYR A 312 8.45 -26.60 19.61
N TRP A 313 9.09 -26.48 18.44
CA TRP A 313 8.78 -27.28 17.26
C TRP A 313 8.95 -28.78 17.52
N THR A 314 10.06 -29.20 18.13
CA THR A 314 10.35 -30.62 18.40
C THR A 314 9.66 -31.22 19.62
N GLY A 315 8.87 -30.44 20.36
CA GLY A 315 8.23 -30.88 21.61
C GLY A 315 9.18 -30.93 22.81
N GLU A 316 10.49 -30.73 22.64
CA GLU A 316 11.49 -30.78 23.71
C GLU A 316 11.21 -29.75 24.81
N ARG A 317 10.63 -28.60 24.46
CA ARG A 317 10.19 -27.57 25.42
C ARG A 317 9.19 -28.11 26.44
N ARG A 318 8.28 -29.01 26.03
CA ARG A 318 7.34 -29.73 26.93
C ARG A 318 8.10 -30.76 27.76
N ASN A 319 8.98 -31.54 27.13
CA ASN A 319 9.75 -32.61 27.78
C ASN A 319 10.62 -32.11 28.94
N ARG A 320 11.13 -30.87 28.88
CA ARG A 320 11.87 -30.22 29.97
C ARG A 320 11.04 -30.00 31.25
N ARG A 321 9.71 -30.02 31.16
CA ARG A 321 8.78 -29.72 32.27
C ARG A 321 8.14 -30.97 32.87
N VAL A 322 8.38 -32.16 32.29
CA VAL A 322 7.76 -33.42 32.70
C VAL A 322 8.82 -34.47 33.04
N LYS A 323 8.41 -35.51 33.78
CA LYS A 323 9.30 -36.63 34.13
C LYS A 323 9.64 -37.43 32.87
N LYS A 324 10.77 -38.16 32.91
CA LYS A 324 11.25 -38.98 31.77
C LYS A 324 10.18 -39.93 31.21
N ALA A 325 9.34 -40.51 32.08
CA ALA A 325 8.27 -41.43 31.69
C ALA A 325 7.12 -40.77 30.91
N ASP A 326 6.93 -39.45 31.05
CA ASP A 326 5.84 -38.69 30.41
C ASP A 326 6.36 -37.86 29.21
N ARG A 327 7.62 -38.05 28.84
CA ARG A 327 8.22 -37.42 27.66
C ARG A 327 7.66 -38.07 26.41
N ILE A 328 7.49 -37.23 25.40
CA ILE A 328 7.03 -37.63 24.07
C ILE A 328 8.18 -37.49 23.08
N GLU A 329 8.14 -38.26 22.01
CA GLU A 329 8.98 -38.10 20.85
C GLU A 329 8.07 -37.74 19.67
N ILE A 330 8.38 -36.62 19.01
CA ILE A 330 7.62 -36.16 17.85
C ILE A 330 8.53 -36.34 16.64
N ASP A 331 8.11 -37.17 15.69
CA ASP A 331 8.76 -37.25 14.40
C ASP A 331 8.48 -35.95 13.63
N VAL A 332 9.51 -35.12 13.52
CA VAL A 332 9.48 -33.83 12.82
C VAL A 332 10.12 -33.89 11.43
N SER A 333 10.29 -35.09 10.88
CA SER A 333 10.73 -35.26 9.49
C SER A 333 9.70 -34.72 8.51
N HIS A 334 10.19 -34.34 7.31
CA HIS A 334 9.32 -33.91 6.21
C HIS A 334 8.30 -35.00 5.83
N GLU A 335 8.74 -36.26 5.73
CA GLU A 335 7.84 -37.38 5.42
C GLU A 335 6.69 -37.53 6.41
N ALA A 336 6.93 -37.35 7.71
CA ALA A 336 5.90 -37.44 8.74
C ALA A 336 4.94 -36.23 8.76
N LEU A 337 5.36 -35.08 8.24
CA LEU A 337 4.66 -33.81 8.41
C LEU A 337 4.18 -33.15 7.12
N LYS A 338 4.55 -33.62 5.91
CA LYS A 338 4.17 -32.98 4.64
C LYS A 338 2.66 -32.87 4.42
N ALA A 339 1.90 -33.86 4.86
CA ALA A 339 0.43 -33.89 4.78
C ALA A 339 -0.28 -33.19 5.96
N GLY A 340 0.48 -32.63 6.90
CA GLY A 340 -0.08 -32.04 8.12
C GLY A 340 -0.55 -33.10 9.13
N ARG A 341 -0.18 -32.94 10.40
CA ARG A 341 -0.50 -33.94 11.44
C ARG A 341 -0.73 -33.29 12.80
N LEU A 342 -1.76 -33.75 13.51
CA LEU A 342 -1.92 -33.45 14.93
C LEU A 342 -0.97 -34.35 15.75
N CYS A 343 0.05 -33.74 16.37
CA CYS A 343 1.08 -34.46 17.12
C CYS A 343 0.68 -34.73 18.58
N GLU A 344 1.53 -35.48 19.27
CA GLU A 344 1.38 -36.00 20.63
C GLU A 344 1.27 -34.89 21.70
N ASP A 345 1.73 -33.68 21.41
CA ASP A 345 1.59 -32.50 22.28
C ASP A 345 0.33 -31.67 22.02
N GLY A 346 -0.54 -32.12 21.10
CA GLY A 346 -1.78 -31.42 20.72
C GLY A 346 -1.56 -30.20 19.81
N VAL A 347 -0.38 -30.08 19.20
CA VAL A 347 -0.09 -29.07 18.18
C VAL A 347 -0.13 -29.74 16.80
N TRP A 348 -0.89 -29.14 15.89
CA TRP A 348 -0.88 -29.56 14.49
C TRP A 348 0.33 -28.99 13.78
N ARG A 349 1.08 -29.83 13.07
CA ARG A 349 2.32 -29.46 12.39
C ARG A 349 2.26 -29.82 10.92
N GLN A 350 2.81 -28.96 10.07
CA GLN A 350 3.05 -29.27 8.66
C GLN A 350 4.40 -28.70 8.21
N ILE A 351 5.05 -29.38 7.27
CA ILE A 351 6.18 -28.85 6.51
C ILE A 351 5.74 -28.76 5.05
N VAL A 352 5.81 -27.56 4.44
CA VAL A 352 5.49 -27.35 3.02
C VAL A 352 6.72 -26.77 2.34
N THR A 353 7.44 -27.61 1.59
CA THR A 353 8.56 -27.21 0.74
C THR A 353 8.06 -26.60 -0.57
N ILE A 354 8.97 -26.01 -1.35
CA ILE A 354 8.64 -25.53 -2.69
C ILE A 354 8.22 -26.67 -3.63
N GLU A 355 8.82 -27.85 -3.45
CA GLU A 355 8.50 -29.07 -4.22
C GLU A 355 7.11 -29.59 -3.85
N ASP A 356 6.74 -29.57 -2.57
CA ASP A 356 5.37 -29.90 -2.15
C ASP A 356 4.35 -28.90 -2.73
N ALA A 357 4.69 -27.61 -2.73
CA ALA A 357 3.82 -26.58 -3.27
C ALA A 357 3.60 -26.75 -4.79
N GLU A 358 4.66 -27.03 -5.56
CA GLU A 358 4.56 -27.36 -6.99
C GLU A 358 3.70 -28.60 -7.22
N ALA A 359 3.96 -29.68 -6.47
CA ALA A 359 3.21 -30.93 -6.55
C ALA A 359 1.72 -30.75 -6.21
N ALA A 360 1.39 -29.78 -5.37
CA ALA A 360 0.03 -29.40 -5.00
C ALA A 360 -0.58 -28.33 -5.93
N GLY A 361 0.04 -28.06 -7.08
CA GLY A 361 -0.52 -27.23 -8.16
C GLY A 361 -0.11 -25.76 -8.14
N CYS A 362 0.87 -25.36 -7.33
CA CYS A 362 1.40 -23.99 -7.34
C CYS A 362 2.29 -23.76 -8.56
N ASP A 363 1.81 -22.97 -9.52
CA ASP A 363 2.46 -22.70 -10.81
C ASP A 363 3.14 -21.31 -10.88
N LEU A 364 3.32 -20.66 -9.74
CA LEU A 364 3.83 -19.29 -9.65
C LEU A 364 5.36 -19.15 -9.79
N PHE A 365 6.09 -20.25 -9.84
CA PHE A 365 7.55 -20.27 -9.86
C PHE A 365 8.09 -21.38 -10.77
N ASN A 366 9.33 -21.23 -11.22
CA ASN A 366 10.06 -22.24 -11.98
C ASN A 366 11.16 -22.85 -11.11
N LEU A 367 11.01 -24.12 -10.73
CA LEU A 367 11.96 -24.79 -9.83
C LEU A 367 13.35 -24.93 -10.45
N ASP A 368 13.45 -25.13 -11.75
CA ASP A 368 14.74 -25.32 -12.43
C ASP A 368 15.53 -24.01 -12.48
N GLU A 369 14.86 -22.89 -12.71
CA GLU A 369 15.46 -21.56 -12.56
C GLU A 369 15.96 -21.39 -11.12
N LEU A 370 15.09 -21.59 -10.12
CA LEU A 370 15.43 -21.40 -8.70
C LEU A 370 16.62 -22.27 -8.25
N ARG A 371 16.77 -23.50 -8.77
CA ARG A 371 17.94 -24.35 -8.48
C ARG A 371 19.25 -23.80 -9.05
N ILE A 372 19.18 -22.98 -10.09
CA ILE A 372 20.32 -22.25 -10.64
C ILE A 372 20.54 -20.96 -9.86
N GLU A 373 19.47 -20.27 -9.43
CA GLU A 373 19.57 -18.97 -8.76
C GLU A 373 20.08 -19.05 -7.33
N TYR A 374 19.74 -20.11 -6.61
CA TYR A 374 20.07 -20.26 -5.20
C TYR A 374 21.20 -21.26 -5.02
N ALA A 375 22.16 -20.89 -4.16
CA ALA A 375 23.14 -21.85 -3.69
C ALA A 375 22.42 -23.04 -2.99
N PRO A 376 22.91 -24.28 -3.16
CA PRO A 376 22.36 -25.48 -2.53
C PRO A 376 21.99 -25.37 -1.04
N ASP A 377 22.82 -24.71 -0.21
CA ASP A 377 22.52 -24.55 1.21
C ASP A 377 21.38 -23.53 1.46
N GLU A 378 21.31 -22.46 0.68
CA GLU A 378 20.20 -21.51 0.69
C GLU A 378 18.90 -22.13 0.16
N PHE A 379 18.97 -22.89 -0.94
CA PHE A 379 17.83 -23.61 -1.51
C PHE A 379 17.27 -24.60 -0.48
N ALA A 380 18.16 -25.38 0.16
CA ALA A 380 17.78 -26.34 1.19
C ALA A 380 17.08 -25.66 2.39
N ASN A 381 17.61 -24.54 2.87
CA ASN A 381 17.03 -23.83 4.01
C ASN A 381 15.73 -23.11 3.67
N LEU A 382 15.75 -22.27 2.63
CA LEU A 382 14.68 -21.34 2.32
C LEU A 382 13.52 -21.98 1.57
N LEU A 383 13.82 -23.00 0.74
CA LEU A 383 12.84 -23.61 -0.17
C LEU A 383 12.51 -25.06 0.20
N LEU A 384 13.45 -25.81 0.78
CA LEU A 384 13.20 -27.19 1.26
C LEU A 384 12.99 -27.29 2.77
N CYS A 385 12.84 -26.16 3.47
CA CYS A 385 12.52 -26.12 4.90
C CYS A 385 13.51 -26.87 5.80
N GLN A 386 14.80 -26.87 5.46
CA GLN A 386 15.83 -27.50 6.29
C GLN A 386 16.43 -26.50 7.30
N PHE A 387 16.62 -26.93 8.55
CA PHE A 387 17.32 -26.10 9.53
C PHE A 387 18.82 -26.05 9.25
N VAL A 388 19.42 -24.86 9.39
CA VAL A 388 20.87 -24.67 9.25
C VAL A 388 21.60 -25.08 10.53
N ASP A 389 22.68 -25.86 10.38
CA ASP A 389 23.71 -25.97 11.41
C ASP A 389 24.71 -24.82 11.27
N ASP A 390 24.65 -23.85 12.18
CA ASP A 390 25.48 -22.65 12.17
C ASP A 390 26.85 -22.87 12.85
N SER A 391 27.23 -24.12 13.13
CA SER A 391 28.46 -24.47 13.86
C SER A 391 29.76 -23.95 13.22
N LEU A 392 29.81 -23.88 11.89
CA LEU A 392 30.96 -23.39 11.11
C LEU A 392 30.88 -21.90 10.74
N SER A 393 29.76 -21.23 11.04
CA SER A 393 29.59 -19.83 10.72
C SER A 393 30.55 -18.94 11.54
N ALA A 394 31.02 -17.87 10.92
CA ALA A 394 31.77 -16.83 11.59
C ALA A 394 30.89 -16.03 12.55
N PHE A 395 29.60 -15.93 12.29
CA PHE A 395 28.64 -15.15 13.07
C PHE A 395 27.66 -16.07 13.78
N LYS A 396 27.19 -15.67 14.97
CA LYS A 396 26.19 -16.43 15.71
C LYS A 396 24.81 -15.92 15.39
N PHE A 397 23.88 -16.82 15.10
CA PHE A 397 22.49 -16.48 14.82
C PHE A 397 21.88 -15.53 15.86
N ASN A 398 22.01 -15.86 17.15
CA ASN A 398 21.43 -15.09 18.24
C ASN A 398 22.00 -13.66 18.37
N GLU A 399 23.25 -13.43 17.95
CA GLU A 399 23.86 -12.09 17.95
C GLU A 399 23.34 -11.26 16.76
N LEU A 400 23.01 -11.91 15.64
CA LEU A 400 22.45 -11.26 14.45
C LEU A 400 20.99 -10.87 14.66
N VAL A 401 20.14 -11.79 15.11
CA VAL A 401 18.72 -11.43 15.35
C VAL A 401 18.54 -10.38 16.45
N ALA A 402 19.48 -10.30 17.41
CA ALA A 402 19.49 -9.26 18.43
C ALA A 402 19.80 -7.85 17.88
N ALA A 403 20.35 -7.73 16.67
CA ALA A 403 20.51 -6.46 15.97
C ALA A 403 19.22 -6.04 15.22
N GLY A 404 18.21 -6.91 15.12
CA GLY A 404 16.90 -6.54 14.56
C GLY A 404 16.15 -5.57 15.48
N CYS A 405 15.56 -4.52 14.90
CA CYS A 405 14.67 -3.58 15.58
C CYS A 405 13.39 -3.30 14.77
N ASP A 406 12.39 -2.68 15.40
CA ASP A 406 11.18 -2.23 14.68
C ASP A 406 11.41 -0.83 14.13
N SER A 407 11.98 -0.74 12.91
CA SER A 407 12.45 0.53 12.35
C SER A 407 11.34 1.57 12.20
N LEU A 408 10.09 1.14 11.90
CA LEU A 408 8.94 2.04 11.78
C LEU A 408 8.52 2.68 13.11
N VAL A 409 8.81 2.02 14.23
CA VAL A 409 8.45 2.49 15.57
C VAL A 409 9.63 3.22 16.22
N GLU A 410 10.83 2.68 16.07
CA GLU A 410 12.03 3.16 16.77
C GLU A 410 12.73 4.30 16.03
N TRP A 411 12.65 4.38 14.69
CA TRP A 411 13.37 5.38 13.89
C TRP A 411 12.44 6.46 13.34
N ALA A 412 11.89 7.29 14.22
CA ALA A 412 11.04 8.42 13.83
C ALA A 412 11.75 9.48 12.93
N ASP A 413 13.08 9.43 12.86
CA ASP A 413 13.92 10.29 12.04
C ASP A 413 14.22 9.73 10.63
N PHE A 414 13.65 8.58 10.28
CA PHE A 414 13.85 7.90 9.00
C PHE A 414 12.50 7.60 8.33
N ASN A 415 12.35 7.98 7.06
CA ASN A 415 11.19 7.65 6.25
C ASN A 415 11.64 7.23 4.82
N PRO A 416 11.60 5.93 4.47
CA PRO A 416 12.11 5.43 3.19
C PRO A 416 11.41 6.03 1.96
N ASP A 417 10.15 6.44 2.10
CA ASP A 417 9.31 6.99 1.02
C ASP A 417 9.52 8.50 0.81
N ALA A 418 10.21 9.18 1.73
CA ALA A 418 10.49 10.59 1.60
C ALA A 418 11.53 10.87 0.51
N LYS A 419 11.45 12.05 -0.13
CA LYS A 419 12.47 12.51 -1.11
C LYS A 419 13.90 12.51 -0.54
N ARG A 420 14.03 12.77 0.77
CA ARG A 420 15.27 12.67 1.53
C ARG A 420 15.03 11.78 2.75
N PRO A 421 15.22 10.45 2.65
CA PRO A 421 14.76 9.52 3.67
C PRO A 421 15.31 9.75 5.06
N PHE A 422 16.53 10.28 5.14
CA PHE A 422 17.21 10.61 6.40
C PHE A 422 17.60 12.10 6.49
N GLY A 423 16.83 12.96 5.81
CA GLY A 423 17.08 14.41 5.77
C GLY A 423 18.46 14.78 5.24
N ASN A 424 19.16 15.68 5.95
CA ASN A 424 20.54 16.10 5.62
C ASN A 424 21.59 15.41 6.50
N ARG A 425 21.18 14.43 7.31
CA ARG A 425 22.10 13.74 8.22
C ARG A 425 23.04 12.85 7.43
N GLU A 426 24.24 12.73 7.96
CA GLU A 426 25.29 11.92 7.40
C GLU A 426 24.84 10.46 7.26
N VAL A 427 25.16 9.87 6.10
CA VAL A 427 25.10 8.42 5.89
C VAL A 427 26.42 7.92 5.29
N TRP A 428 26.71 6.66 5.57
CA TRP A 428 27.79 5.90 4.96
C TRP A 428 27.19 4.78 4.12
N ALA A 429 27.89 4.37 3.08
CA ALA A 429 27.49 3.29 2.19
C ALA A 429 28.62 2.29 1.97
N GLY A 430 28.24 1.07 1.66
CA GLY A 430 29.15 -0.03 1.36
C GLY A 430 28.65 -0.79 0.14
N TYR A 431 29.60 -1.21 -0.69
CA TYR A 431 29.33 -1.89 -1.95
C TYR A 431 30.29 -3.06 -2.15
N ASP A 432 29.72 -4.26 -2.25
CA ASP A 432 30.42 -5.50 -2.58
C ASP A 432 29.95 -5.97 -3.97
N PRO A 433 30.83 -5.98 -4.99
CA PRO A 433 30.51 -6.33 -6.36
C PRO A 433 30.33 -7.84 -6.52
N GLN A 434 29.65 -8.23 -7.58
CA GLN A 434 29.61 -9.61 -8.06
C GLN A 434 31.03 -10.10 -8.46
N GLU A 435 31.33 -11.39 -8.23
CA GLU A 435 32.66 -11.95 -8.55
C GLU A 435 32.87 -12.16 -10.06
N SER A 436 31.80 -12.30 -10.86
CA SER A 436 31.86 -12.51 -12.33
C SER A 436 30.79 -11.74 -13.11
N GLU A 437 30.96 -11.57 -14.42
CA GLU A 437 29.99 -10.85 -15.29
C GLU A 437 28.67 -11.62 -15.44
N ASP A 438 28.70 -12.95 -15.32
CA ASP A 438 27.57 -13.84 -15.60
C ASP A 438 26.91 -14.47 -14.36
N GLY A 439 27.44 -14.28 -13.13
CA GLY A 439 27.23 -15.29 -12.07
C GLY A 439 26.81 -14.91 -10.66
N ASP A 440 26.84 -13.66 -10.18
CA ASP A 440 26.59 -13.38 -8.75
C ASP A 440 25.75 -12.12 -8.47
N ASN A 441 25.26 -12.02 -7.24
CA ASN A 441 24.63 -10.81 -6.70
C ASN A 441 25.70 -9.82 -6.24
N ALA A 442 25.46 -8.51 -6.44
CA ALA A 442 26.20 -7.46 -5.76
C ALA A 442 25.40 -6.92 -4.57
N GLY A 443 26.08 -6.70 -3.44
CA GLY A 443 25.49 -6.17 -2.21
C GLY A 443 25.70 -4.67 -2.09
N PHE A 444 24.64 -3.92 -1.80
CA PHE A 444 24.72 -2.49 -1.53
C PHE A 444 23.92 -2.11 -0.27
N ILE A 445 24.57 -1.45 0.68
CA ILE A 445 23.95 -1.03 1.95
C ILE A 445 24.24 0.44 2.23
N ILE A 446 23.25 1.13 2.79
CA ILE A 446 23.36 2.48 3.33
C ILE A 446 23.07 2.43 4.82
N ALA A 447 23.90 3.09 5.62
CA ALA A 447 23.76 3.15 7.07
C ALA A 447 23.93 4.57 7.62
N ALA A 448 23.20 4.89 8.68
CA ALA A 448 23.55 6.00 9.55
C ALA A 448 24.72 5.56 10.45
N PRO A 449 25.89 6.24 10.39
CA PRO A 449 26.95 6.02 11.34
C PRO A 449 26.57 6.53 12.74
N PRO A 450 27.25 6.04 13.79
CA PRO A 450 27.12 6.58 15.14
C PRO A 450 27.45 8.07 15.18
N THR A 451 26.59 8.89 15.81
CA THR A 451 26.87 10.32 16.02
C THR A 451 27.84 10.59 17.18
N LYS A 452 28.16 9.56 17.97
CA LYS A 452 29.06 9.61 19.12
C LYS A 452 29.87 8.32 19.18
N PRO A 453 31.12 8.35 19.68
CA PRO A 453 31.91 7.15 19.94
C PRO A 453 31.12 6.13 20.77
N GLY A 454 31.14 4.86 20.35
CA GLY A 454 30.39 3.80 21.02
C GLY A 454 28.90 3.75 20.68
N GLY A 455 28.36 4.66 19.87
CA GLY A 455 26.96 4.63 19.44
C GLY A 455 26.67 3.53 18.40
N THR A 456 25.42 3.46 17.96
CA THR A 456 24.89 2.39 17.12
C THR A 456 24.88 2.76 15.64
N PHE A 457 25.33 1.84 14.78
CA PHE A 457 25.09 1.88 13.35
C PHE A 457 23.65 1.46 13.05
N ARG A 458 22.94 2.22 12.21
CA ARG A 458 21.61 1.83 11.73
C ARG A 458 21.67 1.58 10.24
N LEU A 459 21.52 0.34 9.79
CA LEU A 459 21.42 0.02 8.36
C LEU A 459 20.04 0.47 7.88
N LEU A 460 20.01 1.51 7.06
CA LEU A 460 18.79 2.22 6.67
C LEU A 460 18.18 1.67 5.39
N GLU A 461 19.01 1.30 4.42
CA GLU A 461 18.58 0.76 3.13
C GLU A 461 19.52 -0.36 2.68
N LYS A 462 18.99 -1.39 2.02
CA LYS A 462 19.75 -2.50 1.45
C LYS A 462 19.24 -2.82 0.04
N HIS A 463 20.13 -3.27 -0.82
CA HIS A 463 19.84 -3.69 -2.19
C HIS A 463 20.73 -4.86 -2.58
N SER A 464 20.11 -5.86 -3.20
CA SER A 464 20.81 -6.93 -3.92
C SER A 464 20.65 -6.64 -5.42
N LEU A 465 21.76 -6.41 -6.10
CA LEU A 465 21.79 -6.08 -7.53
C LEU A 465 22.14 -7.35 -8.30
N ARG A 466 21.25 -7.80 -9.17
CA ARG A 466 21.43 -9.03 -9.94
C ARG A 466 21.20 -8.76 -11.42
N GLY A 467 22.05 -9.35 -12.27
CA GLY A 467 21.93 -9.26 -13.73
C GLY A 467 22.11 -7.85 -14.30
N LEU A 468 22.69 -6.94 -13.52
CA LEU A 468 23.05 -5.59 -13.96
C LEU A 468 24.51 -5.56 -14.35
N ASP A 469 24.84 -4.93 -15.47
CA ASP A 469 26.23 -4.64 -15.81
C ASP A 469 26.83 -3.56 -14.89
N PHE A 470 28.15 -3.37 -14.96
CA PHE A 470 28.87 -2.42 -14.09
C PHE A 470 28.45 -0.96 -14.29
N GLU A 471 27.98 -0.56 -15.48
CA GLU A 471 27.48 0.80 -15.73
C GLU A 471 26.12 1.01 -15.07
N GLN A 472 25.23 0.03 -15.22
CA GLN A 472 23.91 0.01 -14.58
C GLN A 472 24.02 -0.02 -13.06
N GLN A 473 24.95 -0.80 -12.50
CA GLN A 473 25.25 -0.80 -11.07
C GLN A 473 25.72 0.57 -10.58
N ALA A 474 26.66 1.22 -11.30
CA ALA A 474 27.13 2.56 -10.94
C ALA A 474 26.00 3.60 -11.01
N LEU A 475 25.15 3.56 -12.03
CA LEU A 475 23.99 4.44 -12.17
C LEU A 475 22.97 4.22 -11.04
N PHE A 476 22.72 2.97 -10.67
CA PHE A 476 21.86 2.61 -9.56
C PHE A 476 22.35 3.23 -8.25
N ILE A 477 23.63 3.00 -7.90
CA ILE A 477 24.25 3.55 -6.69
C ILE A 477 24.13 5.08 -6.64
N ARG A 478 24.40 5.76 -7.76
CA ARG A 478 24.25 7.22 -7.87
C ARG A 478 22.82 7.67 -7.60
N THR A 479 21.86 7.01 -8.21
CA THR A 479 20.43 7.34 -8.11
C THR A 479 19.94 7.21 -6.67
N ILE A 480 20.31 6.13 -5.99
CA ILE A 480 19.93 5.94 -4.60
C ILE A 480 20.64 6.95 -3.69
N LEU A 481 21.97 7.12 -3.82
CA LEU A 481 22.74 8.03 -2.97
C LEU A 481 22.38 9.50 -3.16
N ALA A 482 21.83 9.91 -4.31
CA ALA A 482 21.34 11.27 -4.53
C ALA A 482 20.25 11.70 -3.53
N ARG A 483 19.52 10.74 -2.94
CA ARG A 483 18.50 11.00 -1.90
C ARG A 483 19.11 11.27 -0.52
N TYR A 484 20.39 10.97 -0.33
CA TYR A 484 21.07 11.01 0.96
C TYR A 484 22.22 12.03 1.01
N ASN A 485 22.68 12.36 2.23
CA ASN A 485 23.94 13.08 2.43
C ASN A 485 25.06 12.07 2.70
N CYS A 486 25.54 11.41 1.64
CA CYS A 486 26.58 10.39 1.72
C CYS A 486 27.97 11.01 1.84
N THR A 487 28.71 10.65 2.89
CA THR A 487 30.06 11.17 3.18
C THR A 487 31.15 10.09 3.09
N TYR A 488 30.76 8.82 3.01
CA TYR A 488 31.65 7.68 2.84
C TYR A 488 30.95 6.62 1.99
N LEU A 489 31.64 6.13 0.97
CA LEU A 489 31.24 4.94 0.22
C LEU A 489 32.45 4.00 0.11
N GLY A 490 32.43 2.91 0.85
CA GLY A 490 33.42 1.84 0.75
C GLY A 490 33.09 0.92 -0.41
N VAL A 491 34.02 0.74 -1.35
CA VAL A 491 33.85 -0.13 -2.51
C VAL A 491 34.96 -1.17 -2.52
N ASP A 492 34.61 -2.45 -2.55
CA ASP A 492 35.54 -3.47 -3.00
C ASP A 492 35.90 -3.18 -4.47
N ALA A 493 37.16 -2.82 -4.71
CA ALA A 493 37.66 -2.52 -6.05
C ALA A 493 38.45 -3.69 -6.64
N THR A 494 37.98 -4.91 -6.41
CA THR A 494 38.44 -6.12 -7.10
C THR A 494 37.47 -6.49 -8.22
N GLY A 495 37.99 -7.14 -9.28
CA GLY A 495 37.19 -7.54 -10.45
C GLY A 495 36.35 -6.40 -11.05
N ILE A 496 35.05 -6.64 -11.19
CA ILE A 496 34.07 -5.68 -11.71
C ILE A 496 33.96 -4.42 -10.84
N GLY A 497 34.19 -4.53 -9.53
CA GLY A 497 34.17 -3.41 -8.61
C GLY A 497 35.18 -2.31 -8.95
N ALA A 498 36.28 -2.65 -9.62
CA ALA A 498 37.24 -1.66 -10.11
C ALA A 498 36.64 -0.73 -11.18
N ALA A 499 35.82 -1.27 -12.10
CA ALA A 499 35.13 -0.49 -13.11
C ALA A 499 34.06 0.41 -12.49
N VAL A 500 33.24 -0.15 -11.59
CA VAL A 500 32.22 0.60 -10.84
C VAL A 500 32.87 1.75 -10.04
N PHE A 501 33.97 1.48 -9.33
CA PHE A 501 34.72 2.51 -8.60
C PHE A 501 35.17 3.67 -9.50
N GLN A 502 35.73 3.36 -10.68
CA GLN A 502 36.16 4.38 -11.63
C GLN A 502 34.99 5.22 -12.14
N LEU A 503 33.86 4.57 -12.44
CA LEU A 503 32.66 5.27 -12.91
C LEU A 503 32.11 6.19 -11.82
N LEU A 504 32.01 5.74 -10.57
CA LEU A 504 31.52 6.54 -9.44
C LEU A 504 32.39 7.76 -9.12
N GLY A 505 33.70 7.67 -9.40
CA GLY A 505 34.66 8.75 -9.17
C GLY A 505 34.66 9.88 -10.19
N LYS A 506 33.96 9.74 -11.33
CA LYS A 506 33.89 10.76 -12.40
C LYS A 506 32.49 11.37 -12.50
N ALA A 507 32.36 12.54 -13.12
CA ALA A 507 31.06 12.98 -13.60
C ALA A 507 30.74 12.24 -14.91
N ASP A 508 29.49 11.84 -15.12
CA ASP A 508 29.08 11.19 -16.38
C ASP A 508 28.45 12.18 -17.37
N SER A 509 28.31 11.75 -18.62
CA SER A 509 27.71 12.52 -19.72
C SER A 509 26.22 12.80 -19.54
N ASN A 510 25.56 12.10 -18.61
CA ASN A 510 24.15 12.26 -18.29
C ASN A 510 23.89 13.30 -17.17
N GLY A 511 24.95 13.98 -16.71
CA GLY A 511 24.87 15.05 -15.72
C GLY A 511 24.96 14.57 -14.26
N ASN A 512 25.28 13.30 -14.01
CA ASN A 512 25.49 12.81 -12.65
C ASN A 512 26.86 13.25 -12.13
N VAL A 513 26.88 13.86 -10.94
CA VAL A 513 28.10 14.35 -10.27
C VAL A 513 28.85 13.19 -9.61
N ALA A 514 30.19 13.22 -9.58
CA ALA A 514 31.01 12.24 -8.87
C ALA A 514 30.54 12.01 -7.41
N VAL A 515 30.57 10.75 -6.96
CA VAL A 515 30.16 10.38 -5.60
C VAL A 515 31.19 10.88 -4.59
N ARG A 516 30.71 11.57 -3.56
CA ARG A 516 31.57 12.09 -2.47
C ARG A 516 31.94 10.95 -1.50
N GLY A 517 33.15 11.03 -0.92
CA GLY A 517 33.59 10.07 0.10
C GLY A 517 33.93 8.68 -0.42
N LEU A 518 34.09 8.53 -1.74
CA LEU A 518 34.42 7.25 -2.38
C LEU A 518 35.78 6.75 -1.91
N THR A 519 35.80 5.55 -1.31
CA THR A 519 36.97 4.93 -0.69
C THR A 519 37.19 3.54 -1.25
N LYS A 520 38.40 3.29 -1.77
CA LYS A 520 38.80 2.00 -2.30
C LYS A 520 39.10 1.04 -1.15
N ILE A 521 38.55 -0.16 -1.20
CA ILE A 521 38.88 -1.26 -0.29
C ILE A 521 39.73 -2.28 -1.05
N GLU A 522 40.94 -2.50 -0.55
CA GLU A 522 41.85 -3.51 -1.10
C GLU A 522 41.78 -4.77 -0.23
N TYR A 523 41.27 -5.84 -0.85
CA TYR A 523 41.09 -7.10 -0.16
C TYR A 523 42.40 -7.86 0.01
N SER A 524 42.74 -8.12 1.27
CA SER A 524 43.76 -9.06 1.70
C SER A 524 43.17 -10.02 2.73
N LEU A 525 43.86 -11.13 3.03
CA LEU A 525 43.45 -12.04 4.11
C LEU A 525 43.31 -11.30 5.46
N GLU A 526 44.22 -10.37 5.73
CA GLU A 526 44.23 -9.56 6.94
C GLU A 526 43.07 -8.55 6.96
N THR A 527 42.80 -7.89 5.83
CA THR A 527 41.65 -6.98 5.67
C THR A 527 40.34 -7.72 5.95
N LYS A 528 40.12 -8.89 5.34
CA LYS A 528 38.93 -9.74 5.57
C LYS A 528 38.80 -10.12 7.04
N ALA A 529 39.87 -10.60 7.66
CA ALA A 529 39.85 -11.00 9.07
C ALA A 529 39.52 -9.82 9.99
N THR A 530 40.08 -8.64 9.73
CA THR A 530 39.84 -7.43 10.52
C THR A 530 38.39 -6.97 10.42
N MET A 531 37.82 -6.98 9.22
CA MET A 531 36.41 -6.65 8.99
C MET A 531 35.47 -7.58 9.76
N VAL A 532 35.68 -8.89 9.67
CA VAL A 532 34.86 -9.89 10.38
C VAL A 532 34.98 -9.71 11.89
N MET A 533 36.20 -9.59 12.42
CA MET A 533 36.41 -9.40 13.87
C MET A 533 35.74 -8.13 14.39
N LYS A 534 35.76 -7.06 13.59
CA LYS A 534 35.12 -5.81 13.93
C LYS A 534 33.60 -5.91 13.91
N ALA A 535 33.02 -6.53 12.89
CA ALA A 535 31.59 -6.78 12.81
C ALA A 535 31.10 -7.63 13.99
N GLN A 536 31.81 -8.71 14.32
CA GLN A 536 31.54 -9.53 15.51
C GLN A 536 31.58 -8.69 16.79
N ASN A 537 32.54 -7.77 16.92
CA ASN A 537 32.64 -6.90 18.07
C ASN A 537 31.43 -5.96 18.19
N LEU A 538 31.03 -5.33 17.07
CA LEU A 538 29.88 -4.41 17.02
C LEU A 538 28.58 -5.14 17.36
N LEU A 539 28.34 -6.31 16.75
CA LEU A 539 27.16 -7.14 17.00
C LEU A 539 27.07 -7.59 18.47
N ARG A 540 28.16 -8.15 19.01
CA ARG A 540 28.21 -8.58 20.41
C ARG A 540 27.99 -7.42 21.40
N ARG A 541 28.34 -6.20 21.03
CA ARG A 541 28.13 -4.99 21.83
C ARG A 541 26.79 -4.29 21.57
N GLY A 542 25.93 -4.84 20.70
CA GLY A 542 24.64 -4.23 20.35
C GLY A 542 24.78 -2.88 19.62
N ARG A 543 25.89 -2.67 18.90
CA ARG A 543 26.20 -1.42 18.19
C ARG A 543 25.77 -1.44 16.72
N VAL A 544 24.98 -2.42 16.31
CA VAL A 544 24.39 -2.48 14.97
C VAL A 544 22.91 -2.72 15.09
N GLN A 545 22.13 -2.01 14.28
CA GLN A 545 20.70 -2.20 14.14
C GLN A 545 20.28 -2.22 12.67
N TRP A 546 19.29 -3.06 12.35
CA TRP A 546 18.58 -3.09 11.07
C TRP A 546 17.11 -3.46 11.32
N ASP A 547 16.23 -3.24 10.34
CA ASP A 547 14.84 -3.69 10.48
C ASP A 547 14.80 -5.23 10.66
N ALA A 548 14.13 -5.71 11.71
CA ALA A 548 14.10 -7.14 12.03
C ALA A 548 13.53 -8.02 10.90
N GLY A 549 12.80 -7.45 9.94
CA GLY A 549 12.34 -8.14 8.74
C GLY A 549 13.42 -8.41 7.68
N TRP A 550 14.64 -7.91 7.85
CA TRP A 550 15.76 -8.11 6.91
C TRP A 550 16.46 -9.45 7.14
N LEU A 551 15.71 -10.54 6.91
CA LEU A 551 16.19 -11.91 7.13
C LEU A 551 17.34 -12.30 6.19
N ASP A 552 17.37 -11.72 5.01
CA ASP A 552 18.45 -11.91 4.03
C ASP A 552 19.79 -11.32 4.49
N VAL A 553 19.79 -10.21 5.22
CA VAL A 553 21.01 -9.70 5.88
C VAL A 553 21.50 -10.70 6.92
N VAL A 554 20.59 -11.26 7.73
CA VAL A 554 20.94 -12.30 8.72
C VAL A 554 21.53 -13.53 8.02
N SER A 555 20.88 -14.04 6.97
CA SER A 555 21.37 -15.16 6.17
C SER A 555 22.74 -14.88 5.55
N SER A 556 22.95 -13.69 5.00
CA SER A 556 24.22 -13.29 4.38
C SER A 556 25.37 -13.24 5.38
N PHE A 557 25.13 -12.87 6.64
CA PHE A 557 26.15 -12.99 7.68
C PHE A 557 26.42 -14.45 8.06
N LEU A 558 25.39 -15.31 8.08
CA LEU A 558 25.53 -16.71 8.46
C LEU A 558 26.29 -17.54 7.42
N SER A 559 26.20 -17.18 6.12
CA SER A 559 26.88 -17.86 5.02
C SER A 559 28.41 -17.70 5.07
N ILE A 560 28.93 -16.72 5.83
CA ILE A 560 30.37 -16.55 6.04
C ILE A 560 30.90 -17.65 6.96
N LYS A 561 31.65 -18.61 6.40
CA LYS A 561 32.22 -19.77 7.11
C LYS A 561 33.70 -19.52 7.48
N LYS A 562 34.14 -20.10 8.61
CA LYS A 562 35.57 -20.15 8.97
C LYS A 562 36.25 -21.27 8.20
N ALA A 563 37.33 -20.97 7.48
CA ALA A 563 38.12 -21.95 6.75
C ALA A 563 39.62 -21.82 7.06
N LEU A 564 40.36 -22.92 6.92
CA LEU A 564 41.82 -22.85 6.92
C LEU A 564 42.30 -22.41 5.52
N THR A 565 43.42 -21.70 5.46
CA THR A 565 44.11 -21.40 4.20
C THR A 565 44.68 -22.67 3.60
N GLY A 566 45.03 -22.66 2.30
CA GLY A 566 45.59 -23.85 1.62
C GLY A 566 46.91 -24.36 2.23
N SER A 567 47.61 -23.52 3.00
CA SER A 567 48.81 -23.89 3.76
C SER A 567 48.51 -24.44 5.17
N GLY A 568 47.25 -24.41 5.62
CA GLY A 568 46.82 -24.85 6.95
C GLY A 568 47.28 -23.96 8.11
N ARG A 569 48.06 -22.91 7.85
CA ARG A 569 48.71 -22.09 8.89
C ARG A 569 47.89 -20.88 9.37
N ALA A 570 46.88 -20.47 8.61
CA ALA A 570 46.06 -19.30 8.93
C ALA A 570 44.57 -19.60 8.74
N ILE A 571 43.75 -18.93 9.55
CA ILE A 571 42.28 -18.92 9.39
C ILE A 571 41.94 -17.82 8.38
N THR A 572 41.01 -18.13 7.48
CA THR A 572 40.43 -17.20 6.51
C THR A 572 38.92 -17.32 6.56
N PHE A 573 38.24 -16.25 6.21
CA PHE A 573 36.79 -16.21 6.10
C PHE A 573 36.41 -16.30 4.63
N LYS A 574 35.44 -17.16 4.32
CA LYS A 574 34.96 -17.35 2.96
C LYS A 574 33.46 -17.58 3.00
N ALA A 575 32.72 -16.98 2.07
CA ALA A 575 31.55 -17.66 1.51
C ALA A 575 32.08 -18.95 0.85
N GLY A 576 31.39 -20.07 0.94
CA GLY A 576 32.00 -21.36 0.62
C GLY A 576 32.60 -21.41 -0.79
N ARG A 577 33.66 -22.20 -0.95
CA ARG A 577 34.58 -22.15 -2.11
C ARG A 577 34.11 -22.95 -3.32
N SER A 578 32.90 -23.45 -3.30
CA SER A 578 32.26 -24.06 -4.45
C SER A 578 31.33 -23.04 -5.08
N GLU A 579 31.06 -23.11 -6.39
CA GLU A 579 29.96 -22.38 -7.07
C GLU A 579 28.57 -22.68 -6.46
N ALA A 580 28.51 -23.32 -5.29
CA ALA A 580 27.38 -23.96 -4.65
C ALA A 580 27.19 -23.56 -3.16
N ASP A 581 27.85 -22.50 -2.67
CA ASP A 581 27.69 -22.02 -1.29
C ASP A 581 27.19 -20.56 -1.26
N GLY A 582 26.17 -20.26 -0.44
CA GLY A 582 25.39 -19.01 -0.44
C GLY A 582 26.12 -17.66 -0.42
N HIS A 583 25.39 -16.60 -0.81
CA HIS A 583 25.94 -15.28 -1.07
C HIS A 583 26.14 -14.44 0.20
N ALA A 584 27.31 -13.83 0.35
CA ALA A 584 27.71 -13.05 1.55
C ALA A 584 27.76 -11.53 1.30
N ASP A 585 27.27 -11.07 0.16
CA ASP A 585 27.55 -9.72 -0.38
C ASP A 585 26.92 -8.62 0.47
N LEU A 586 25.72 -8.83 1.00
CA LEU A 586 25.09 -7.88 1.93
C LEU A 586 25.90 -7.77 3.23
N ALA A 587 26.43 -8.89 3.74
CA ALA A 587 27.28 -8.87 4.93
C ALA A 587 28.61 -8.15 4.66
N TRP A 588 29.25 -8.38 3.51
CA TRP A 588 30.46 -7.67 3.11
C TRP A 588 30.23 -6.17 2.90
N ALA A 589 29.16 -5.78 2.22
CA ALA A 589 28.75 -4.39 2.07
C ALA A 589 28.54 -3.71 3.44
N ALA A 590 27.88 -4.37 4.39
CA ALA A 590 27.77 -3.87 5.77
C ALA A 590 29.14 -3.73 6.45
N MET A 591 30.03 -4.71 6.26
CA MET A 591 31.37 -4.68 6.84
C MET A 591 32.27 -3.60 6.24
N HIS A 592 32.10 -3.24 4.97
CA HIS A 592 32.77 -2.09 4.35
C HIS A 592 32.41 -0.78 5.06
N ILE A 593 31.13 -0.60 5.40
CA ILE A 593 30.66 0.54 6.19
C ILE A 593 31.31 0.52 7.56
N PHE A 594 31.23 -0.62 8.26
CA PHE A 594 31.77 -0.72 9.61
C PHE A 594 33.26 -0.43 9.61
N ALA A 595 34.00 -0.90 8.61
CA ALA A 595 35.45 -0.72 8.46
C ALA A 595 35.89 0.75 8.56
N ASN A 596 35.04 1.72 8.18
CA ASN A 596 35.36 3.14 8.26
C ASN A 596 35.54 3.69 9.69
N GLU A 597 34.86 3.16 10.71
CA GLU A 597 35.02 3.62 12.10
C GLU A 597 36.35 3.11 12.72
N PRO A 598 37.26 3.93 13.24
CA PRO A 598 38.48 3.42 13.89
C PRO A 598 38.20 2.41 15.03
N LEU A 599 39.14 1.49 15.31
CA LEU A 599 38.93 0.40 16.29
C LEU A 599 38.70 0.90 17.73
N ASP A 600 39.19 2.09 18.06
CA ASP A 600 38.96 2.80 19.33
C ASP A 600 37.68 3.64 19.34
N GLY A 601 36.94 3.69 18.23
CA GLY A 601 35.70 4.43 18.06
C GLY A 601 35.86 5.95 17.97
N GLN A 602 37.09 6.47 17.89
CA GLN A 602 37.32 7.91 17.71
C GLN A 602 37.22 8.28 16.24
N ALA A 603 36.70 9.47 15.92
CA ALA A 603 36.68 9.95 14.54
C ALA A 603 38.12 10.10 14.02
N ARG A 604 38.40 9.67 12.77
CA ARG A 604 39.68 9.98 12.12
C ARG A 604 39.87 11.50 12.10
N GLN A 605 40.98 11.97 12.66
CA GLN A 605 41.33 13.39 12.69
C GLN A 605 41.39 13.92 11.25
N GLN A 606 40.52 14.86 10.87
CA GLN A 606 40.64 15.57 9.61
C GLN A 606 41.87 16.47 9.68
N THR A 607 42.95 16.10 9.01
CA THR A 607 44.10 17.00 8.78
C THR A 607 43.71 18.00 7.68
N SER A 608 43.00 19.06 8.06
CA SER A 608 42.95 20.28 7.23
C SER A 608 44.24 21.07 7.48
N MET A 609 45.17 21.04 6.53
CA MET A 609 46.21 22.07 6.46
C MET A 609 45.54 23.34 5.93
N GLU A 610 45.22 24.27 6.83
CA GLU A 610 44.93 25.66 6.45
C GLU A 610 46.25 26.31 6.03
N ILE A 611 46.40 26.55 4.74
CA ILE A 611 47.43 27.46 4.21
C ILE A 611 46.87 28.87 4.41
N PHE A 612 47.45 29.62 5.33
CA PHE A 612 47.22 31.06 5.44
C PHE A 612 48.08 31.74 4.36
N GLU A 613 47.43 32.39 3.39
CA GLU A 613 48.04 33.44 2.56
C GLU A 613 48.02 34.80 3.28
#